data_AF-A0A7X1AUI4-F1
#
_entry.id   AF-A0A7X1AUI4-F1
#
_cell.length_a   1.000
_cell.length_b   1.000
_cell.length_c   1.000
_cell.angle_alpha   90.00
_cell.angle_beta   90.00
_cell.angle_gamma   90.00
#
_symmetry.space_group_name_H-M   'P 1'
#
loop_
_entity.id
_entity.type
_entity.pdbx_description
1 polymer ?
#
loop_
_entity_poly.entity_id
_entity_poly.type
_entity_poly.pdbx_seq_one_letter_code
_entity_poly.pdbx_strand_id
1 'polypeptide(L)'
;MFKRNVLAVSMTLAALCSAQAAMADINGGGATLPQKLYLTPDVLTAGFAPYIGVGSGKGKIAFLENKYNQFGTDTTKNVHWAGSDSKLTATELATYAADKEPGWGKLIQVPSVATSVAIPFRKAGANAVDLSVKELCGVFSGRIADWSGITGAGRSGPIQVVYRAESSGTTELFTRFLNAKCTTEPGTFAVTTTFANSYSLGLTPLAGAVAATGSDGVMAALNDTTVAEGRITYMSPDFAAPTLAGLDDATKVARVGKGVVNGVAVEGKSPAAANVSAAISVVPLPAAADRGNPDVWVPVFGATTGGGVVAYPDSGYPILGFTNLIFSQCYANATQTGQVRDFFTKHYGTSANNDAAIEANAFVPLPSNWKAAVRASFLTASNALSIGNTNVCNGKGRPQ
;
A
#
# COMPACT_ATOMS: atom_id res chain seq x y z
N MET A 1 19.28 -63.77 -61.18
CA MET A 1 17.93 -64.19 -60.73
C MET A 1 17.59 -63.39 -59.46
N PHE A 2 16.42 -62.73 -59.44
CA PHE A 2 15.49 -62.48 -58.31
C PHE A 2 16.07 -62.25 -56.89
N LYS A 3 15.71 -61.25 -56.07
CA LYS A 3 14.48 -60.44 -55.91
C LYS A 3 14.79 -59.14 -55.12
N ARG A 4 14.00 -58.10 -55.41
CA ARG A 4 13.77 -56.90 -54.58
C ARG A 4 13.18 -57.30 -53.23
N ASN A 5 13.53 -56.57 -52.17
CA ASN A 5 12.58 -56.14 -51.13
C ASN A 5 13.14 -54.90 -50.40
N VAL A 6 12.35 -53.84 -50.49
CA VAL A 6 12.48 -52.55 -49.81
C VAL A 6 11.98 -52.71 -48.38
N LEU A 7 12.70 -52.15 -47.39
CA LEU A 7 12.12 -51.78 -46.10
C LEU A 7 12.90 -50.60 -45.51
N ALA A 8 12.16 -49.53 -45.27
CA ALA A 8 12.60 -48.25 -44.75
C ALA A 8 12.72 -48.27 -43.21
N VAL A 9 13.72 -47.56 -42.67
CA VAL A 9 13.73 -46.99 -41.31
C VAL A 9 14.54 -45.69 -41.40
N SER A 10 13.89 -44.57 -41.71
CA SER A 10 13.39 -43.53 -40.79
C SER A 10 14.47 -42.85 -39.94
N MET A 11 14.83 -41.63 -40.39
CA MET A 11 15.45 -40.57 -39.59
C MET A 11 14.59 -40.26 -38.35
N THR A 12 15.20 -40.30 -37.16
CA THR A 12 14.70 -39.58 -35.98
C THR A 12 15.85 -38.89 -35.29
N LEU A 13 16.23 -37.74 -35.84
CA LEU A 13 16.96 -36.70 -35.12
C LEU A 13 16.02 -35.50 -35.03
N ALA A 14 15.18 -35.47 -33.99
CA ALA A 14 14.29 -34.35 -33.75
C ALA A 14 14.13 -34.13 -32.24
N ALA A 15 14.68 -32.99 -31.81
CA ALA A 15 14.29 -32.19 -30.66
C ALA A 15 14.27 -32.88 -29.29
N LEU A 16 15.39 -32.77 -28.57
CA LEU A 16 15.30 -32.40 -27.15
C LEU A 16 14.68 -30.99 -27.08
N CYS A 17 13.36 -30.90 -27.24
CA CYS A 17 12.62 -29.81 -26.61
C CYS A 17 12.75 -30.05 -25.11
N SER A 18 13.69 -29.37 -24.47
CA SER A 18 13.57 -29.06 -23.05
C SER A 18 12.27 -28.30 -22.90
N ALA A 19 11.18 -29.03 -22.62
CA ALA A 19 10.00 -28.46 -22.02
C ALA A 19 10.47 -27.88 -20.68
N GLN A 20 10.87 -26.61 -20.68
CA GLN A 20 10.81 -25.82 -19.46
C GLN A 20 9.36 -25.91 -19.04
N ALA A 21 9.09 -26.74 -18.04
CA ALA A 21 7.80 -26.76 -17.36
C ALA A 21 7.47 -25.30 -17.08
N ALA A 22 6.38 -24.80 -17.66
CA ALA A 22 5.89 -23.47 -17.35
C ALA A 22 5.69 -23.44 -15.83
N MET A 23 6.59 -22.73 -15.13
CA MET A 23 6.50 -22.55 -13.69
C MET A 23 5.16 -21.84 -13.43
N ALA A 24 4.32 -22.38 -12.55
CA ALA A 24 3.12 -21.65 -12.14
C ALA A 24 3.56 -20.47 -11.28
N ASP A 25 3.51 -19.26 -11.85
CA ASP A 25 3.96 -18.04 -11.20
C ASP A 25 3.18 -17.76 -9.90
N ILE A 26 3.88 -17.16 -8.93
CA ILE A 26 3.32 -16.59 -7.71
C ILE A 26 2.57 -15.30 -8.08
N ASN A 27 1.25 -15.38 -8.09
CA ASN A 27 0.39 -14.24 -8.39
C ASN A 27 0.05 -13.42 -7.13
N GLY A 28 0.20 -12.09 -7.25
CA GLY A 28 -0.28 -11.15 -6.24
C GLY A 28 -0.65 -9.78 -6.81
N GLY A 29 -1.37 -9.03 -5.98
CA GLY A 29 -2.00 -7.77 -6.38
C GLY A 29 -2.66 -7.07 -5.18
N GLY A 30 -3.36 -5.98 -5.42
CA GLY A 30 -4.08 -5.26 -4.36
C GLY A 30 -3.84 -3.76 -4.40
N ALA A 31 -3.29 -3.21 -3.32
CA ALA A 31 -3.02 -1.78 -3.15
C ALA A 31 -2.39 -1.13 -4.39
N THR A 32 -2.96 -0.01 -4.83
CA THR A 32 -2.45 0.80 -5.94
C THR A 32 -1.36 1.77 -5.50
N LEU A 33 -1.35 2.16 -4.20
CA LEU A 33 -0.36 3.08 -3.65
C LEU A 33 1.08 2.64 -3.94
N PRO A 34 1.49 1.37 -3.70
CA PRO A 34 2.84 0.89 -3.97
C PRO A 34 2.98 0.15 -5.31
N GLN A 35 1.98 0.19 -6.20
CA GLN A 35 2.00 -0.70 -7.38
C GLN A 35 3.20 -0.46 -8.29
N LYS A 36 3.64 0.81 -8.43
CA LYS A 36 4.79 1.16 -9.26
C LYS A 36 6.09 0.63 -8.66
N LEU A 37 6.23 0.60 -7.34
CA LEU A 37 7.36 -0.05 -6.66
C LEU A 37 7.40 -1.54 -6.98
N TYR A 38 6.28 -2.26 -6.85
CA TYR A 38 6.25 -3.70 -7.12
C TYR A 38 6.35 -4.05 -8.62
N LEU A 39 6.10 -3.07 -9.50
CA LEU A 39 6.32 -3.18 -10.94
C LEU A 39 7.73 -2.74 -11.37
N THR A 40 8.52 -2.16 -10.47
CA THR A 40 9.93 -1.87 -10.74
C THR A 40 10.68 -3.20 -10.94
N PRO A 41 11.46 -3.35 -12.03
CA PRO A 41 12.20 -4.57 -12.29
C PRO A 41 13.02 -5.05 -11.10
N ASP A 42 13.05 -6.36 -10.91
CA ASP A 42 13.74 -7.06 -9.83
C ASP A 42 13.27 -6.76 -8.40
N VAL A 43 12.32 -5.85 -8.15
CA VAL A 43 11.76 -5.68 -6.79
C VAL A 43 11.09 -6.97 -6.34
N LEU A 44 10.26 -7.55 -7.22
CA LEU A 44 9.79 -8.93 -7.08
C LEU A 44 10.83 -9.89 -7.67
N THR A 45 11.12 -10.96 -6.95
CA THR A 45 12.15 -11.95 -7.33
C THR A 45 11.62 -12.98 -8.32
N ALA A 46 12.49 -13.86 -8.80
CA ALA A 46 12.13 -14.91 -9.75
C ALA A 46 10.90 -15.73 -9.31
N GLY A 47 10.01 -16.00 -10.27
CA GLY A 47 8.78 -16.76 -10.05
C GLY A 47 7.57 -15.92 -9.63
N PHE A 48 7.72 -14.62 -9.39
CA PHE A 48 6.58 -13.73 -9.17
C PHE A 48 6.03 -13.23 -10.50
N ALA A 49 4.72 -13.37 -10.70
CA ALA A 49 4.02 -12.69 -11.78
C ALA A 49 4.04 -11.16 -11.54
N PRO A 50 3.91 -10.35 -12.60
CA PRO A 50 3.75 -8.90 -12.45
C PRO A 50 2.60 -8.54 -11.50
N TYR A 51 2.84 -7.58 -10.61
CA TYR A 51 1.86 -7.15 -9.62
C TYR A 51 0.62 -6.50 -10.26
N ILE A 52 -0.57 -6.82 -9.75
CA ILE A 52 -1.84 -6.31 -10.29
C ILE A 52 -2.49 -5.31 -9.32
N GLY A 53 -2.44 -4.02 -9.64
CA GLY A 53 -3.05 -2.95 -8.85
C GLY A 53 -4.57 -2.86 -9.04
N VAL A 54 -5.33 -3.13 -7.98
CA VAL A 54 -6.82 -3.18 -8.01
C VAL A 54 -7.51 -2.53 -6.80
N GLY A 55 -6.73 -1.97 -5.88
CA GLY A 55 -7.17 -1.45 -4.59
C GLY A 55 -7.02 -2.47 -3.46
N SER A 56 -6.71 -1.99 -2.26
CA SER A 56 -6.36 -2.80 -1.09
C SER A 56 -7.51 -3.70 -0.65
N GLY A 57 -8.77 -3.23 -0.76
CA GLY A 57 -9.95 -4.06 -0.46
C GLY A 57 -10.06 -5.30 -1.36
N LYS A 58 -9.89 -5.13 -2.68
CA LYS A 58 -9.86 -6.27 -3.62
C LYS A 58 -8.66 -7.18 -3.37
N GLY A 59 -7.50 -6.63 -3.04
CA GLY A 59 -6.31 -7.41 -2.64
C GLY A 59 -6.57 -8.30 -1.42
N LYS A 60 -7.20 -7.76 -0.37
CA LYS A 60 -7.59 -8.54 0.81
C LYS A 60 -8.57 -9.67 0.45
N ILE A 61 -9.63 -9.38 -0.30
CA ILE A 61 -10.59 -10.41 -0.76
C ILE A 61 -9.87 -11.49 -1.59
N ALA A 62 -9.01 -11.09 -2.54
CA ALA A 62 -8.27 -12.00 -3.39
C ALA A 62 -7.46 -13.00 -2.57
N PHE A 63 -6.72 -12.52 -1.57
CA PHE A 63 -5.90 -13.38 -0.71
C PHE A 63 -6.75 -14.21 0.26
N LEU A 64 -7.65 -13.58 1.03
CA LEU A 64 -8.38 -14.25 2.11
C LEU A 64 -9.30 -15.36 1.56
N GLU A 65 -9.87 -15.14 0.39
CA GLU A 65 -10.84 -16.06 -0.23
C GLU A 65 -10.26 -16.85 -1.41
N ASN A 66 -8.98 -16.62 -1.76
CA ASN A 66 -8.32 -17.20 -2.94
C ASN A 66 -9.09 -16.94 -4.24
N LYS A 67 -9.49 -15.67 -4.44
CA LYS A 67 -10.34 -15.23 -5.55
C LYS A 67 -9.52 -14.45 -6.58
N TYR A 68 -8.93 -15.16 -7.54
CA TYR A 68 -8.17 -14.51 -8.61
C TYR A 68 -9.01 -13.61 -9.51
N ASN A 69 -10.33 -13.79 -9.54
CA ASN A 69 -11.25 -12.89 -10.24
C ASN A 69 -11.23 -11.44 -9.74
N GLN A 70 -10.62 -11.18 -8.58
CA GLN A 70 -10.35 -9.81 -8.10
C GLN A 70 -9.17 -9.14 -8.84
N PHE A 71 -8.31 -9.92 -9.50
CA PHE A 71 -7.14 -9.47 -10.24
C PHE A 71 -7.28 -9.60 -11.76
N GLY A 72 -7.91 -10.66 -12.26
CA GLY A 72 -8.09 -10.90 -13.69
C GLY A 72 -9.13 -11.97 -14.00
N THR A 73 -9.41 -12.20 -15.27
CA THR A 73 -10.51 -13.09 -15.71
C THR A 73 -10.13 -14.59 -15.71
N ASP A 74 -8.84 -14.91 -15.70
CA ASP A 74 -8.36 -16.30 -15.67
C ASP A 74 -8.46 -16.90 -14.25
N THR A 75 -9.62 -17.45 -13.93
CA THR A 75 -9.90 -18.07 -12.62
C THR A 75 -9.23 -19.44 -12.42
N THR A 76 -8.39 -19.88 -13.34
CA THR A 76 -7.55 -21.09 -13.12
C THR A 76 -6.36 -20.79 -12.22
N LYS A 77 -5.95 -19.52 -12.12
CA LYS A 77 -4.85 -19.06 -11.28
C LYS A 77 -5.26 -18.94 -9.81
N ASN A 78 -4.34 -19.27 -8.91
CA ASN A 78 -4.48 -19.04 -7.48
C ASN A 78 -3.84 -17.72 -7.04
N VAL A 79 -4.31 -17.18 -5.93
CA VAL A 79 -3.77 -15.97 -5.28
C VAL A 79 -2.83 -16.38 -4.15
N HIS A 80 -1.60 -15.87 -4.24
CA HIS A 80 -0.52 -16.26 -3.35
C HIS A 80 -0.20 -15.18 -2.31
N TRP A 81 -0.37 -13.92 -2.67
CA TRP A 81 -0.10 -12.79 -1.78
C TRP A 81 -0.88 -11.55 -2.20
N ALA A 82 -0.94 -10.56 -1.31
CA ALA A 82 -1.51 -9.26 -1.61
C ALA A 82 -0.70 -8.11 -1.02
N GLY A 83 -0.67 -6.98 -1.72
CA GLY A 83 -0.29 -5.69 -1.15
C GLY A 83 -1.51 -4.99 -0.56
N SER A 84 -1.42 -4.45 0.66
CA SER A 84 -2.53 -3.73 1.29
C SER A 84 -2.05 -2.66 2.27
N ASP A 85 -2.46 -1.41 2.03
CA ASP A 85 -2.34 -0.29 2.99
C ASP A 85 -3.59 -0.17 3.90
N SER A 86 -4.54 -1.10 3.77
CA SER A 86 -5.63 -1.30 4.73
C SER A 86 -5.29 -2.48 5.62
N LYS A 87 -5.36 -2.29 6.94
CA LYS A 87 -5.08 -3.38 7.89
C LYS A 87 -6.16 -4.47 7.77
N LEU A 88 -5.77 -5.72 7.97
CA LEU A 88 -6.75 -6.79 8.18
C LEU A 88 -7.56 -6.49 9.45
N THR A 89 -8.88 -6.54 9.32
CA THR A 89 -9.82 -6.36 10.42
C THR A 89 -9.87 -7.60 11.31
N ALA A 90 -10.37 -7.45 12.54
CA ALA A 90 -10.58 -8.58 13.44
C ALA A 90 -11.45 -9.68 12.81
N THR A 91 -12.50 -9.31 12.07
CA THR A 91 -13.37 -10.26 11.36
C THR A 91 -12.62 -10.98 10.25
N GLU A 92 -11.86 -10.27 9.41
CA GLU A 92 -11.05 -10.90 8.34
C GLU A 92 -10.03 -11.90 8.92
N LEU A 93 -9.37 -11.54 10.02
CA LEU A 93 -8.42 -12.42 10.72
C LEU A 93 -9.12 -13.66 11.29
N ALA A 94 -10.24 -13.48 12.00
CA ALA A 94 -10.98 -14.57 12.62
C ALA A 94 -11.56 -15.55 11.58
N THR A 95 -12.15 -15.02 10.50
CA THR A 95 -12.67 -15.84 9.40
C THR A 95 -11.56 -16.64 8.72
N TYR A 96 -10.41 -16.02 8.41
CA TYR A 96 -9.30 -16.76 7.82
C TYR A 96 -8.76 -17.86 8.75
N ALA A 97 -8.64 -17.55 10.05
CA ALA A 97 -8.17 -18.50 11.05
C ALA A 97 -9.12 -19.71 11.18
N ALA A 98 -10.43 -19.49 11.07
CA ALA A 98 -11.42 -20.57 11.09
C ALA A 98 -11.43 -21.38 9.78
N ASP A 99 -11.47 -20.70 8.64
CA ASP A 99 -11.83 -21.34 7.37
C ASP A 99 -10.62 -21.84 6.57
N LYS A 100 -9.47 -21.16 6.69
CA LYS A 100 -8.31 -21.35 5.80
C LYS A 100 -7.07 -21.83 6.54
N GLU A 101 -6.76 -21.28 7.70
CA GLU A 101 -5.54 -21.60 8.46
C GLU A 101 -5.34 -23.11 8.72
N PRO A 102 -6.38 -23.93 9.02
CA PRO A 102 -6.19 -25.36 9.24
C PRO A 102 -5.54 -26.10 8.06
N GLY A 103 -5.89 -25.72 6.82
CA GLY A 103 -5.37 -26.34 5.60
C GLY A 103 -4.24 -25.54 4.92
N TRP A 104 -4.23 -24.22 5.06
CA TRP A 104 -3.31 -23.34 4.33
C TRP A 104 -2.17 -22.80 5.19
N GLY A 105 -2.21 -22.99 6.51
CA GLY A 105 -1.27 -22.38 7.46
C GLY A 105 -1.65 -20.95 7.83
N LYS A 106 -0.94 -20.37 8.79
CA LYS A 106 -1.21 -18.99 9.24
C LYS A 106 -0.97 -18.02 8.09
N LEU A 107 -1.79 -16.98 7.99
CA LEU A 107 -1.41 -15.82 7.20
C LEU A 107 -0.32 -15.01 7.92
N ILE A 108 0.46 -14.29 7.13
CA ILE A 108 1.49 -13.35 7.57
C ILE A 108 1.06 -11.98 7.05
N GLN A 109 0.93 -11.00 7.95
CA GLN A 109 0.78 -9.59 7.59
C GLN A 109 1.98 -8.84 8.15
N VAL A 110 2.71 -8.14 7.29
CA VAL A 110 3.94 -7.42 7.64
C VAL A 110 4.01 -6.10 6.90
N PRO A 111 4.65 -5.05 7.46
CA PRO A 111 4.82 -3.79 6.74
C PRO A 111 5.82 -4.02 5.60
N SER A 112 5.55 -3.41 4.46
CA SER A 112 6.44 -3.40 3.28
C SER A 112 7.37 -2.21 3.37
N VAL A 113 6.77 -1.02 3.34
CA VAL A 113 7.43 0.27 3.35
C VAL A 113 6.54 1.26 4.11
N ALA A 114 7.14 2.33 4.61
CA ALA A 114 6.38 3.46 5.09
C ALA A 114 6.15 4.49 3.98
N THR A 115 5.11 5.30 4.13
CA THR A 115 4.67 6.27 3.13
C THR A 115 4.11 7.50 3.79
N SER A 116 4.28 8.66 3.16
CA SER A 116 3.41 9.82 3.39
C SER A 116 2.07 9.63 2.66
N VAL A 117 1.09 10.49 2.93
CA VAL A 117 -0.09 10.69 2.07
C VAL A 117 -0.06 12.13 1.57
N ALA A 118 0.21 12.31 0.29
CA ALA A 118 0.35 13.61 -0.34
C ALA A 118 -1.00 14.27 -0.63
N ILE A 119 -1.02 15.60 -0.75
CA ILE A 119 -2.20 16.40 -1.10
C ILE A 119 -1.97 17.14 -2.43
N PRO A 120 -2.02 16.46 -3.59
CA PRO A 120 -1.90 17.11 -4.88
C PRO A 120 -3.18 17.85 -5.25
N PHE A 121 -3.03 18.93 -6.01
CA PHE A 121 -4.13 19.78 -6.46
C PHE A 121 -3.88 20.38 -7.84
N ARG A 122 -4.96 20.73 -8.55
CA ARG A 122 -4.92 21.48 -9.82
C ARG A 122 -5.54 22.85 -9.62
N LYS A 123 -4.71 23.84 -9.30
CA LYS A 123 -5.09 25.25 -9.20
C LYS A 123 -3.88 26.17 -9.44
N ALA A 124 -3.87 26.89 -10.55
CA ALA A 124 -2.77 27.77 -10.91
C ALA A 124 -2.55 28.88 -9.87
N GLY A 125 -1.28 29.30 -9.71
CA GLY A 125 -0.87 30.40 -8.83
C GLY A 125 0.60 30.28 -8.41
N ALA A 126 1.28 31.41 -8.30
CA ALA A 126 2.71 31.45 -7.94
C ALA A 126 2.97 31.18 -6.46
N ASN A 127 2.00 31.51 -5.58
CA ASN A 127 2.13 31.28 -4.15
C ASN A 127 2.19 29.79 -3.82
N ALA A 128 2.97 29.43 -2.82
CA ALA A 128 2.92 28.10 -2.21
C ALA A 128 1.56 27.88 -1.53
N VAL A 129 0.96 26.72 -1.75
CA VAL A 129 -0.17 26.25 -0.95
C VAL A 129 0.39 25.48 0.25
N ASP A 130 0.19 26.05 1.43
CA ASP A 130 0.59 25.45 2.70
C ASP A 130 -0.63 25.36 3.62
N LEU A 131 -1.11 24.16 3.84
CA LEU A 131 -2.31 23.88 4.61
C LEU A 131 -1.95 23.72 6.08
N SER A 132 -2.60 24.50 6.95
CA SER A 132 -2.71 24.09 8.35
C SER A 132 -3.54 22.81 8.42
N VAL A 133 -3.35 22.03 9.49
CA VAL A 133 -4.17 20.84 9.72
C VAL A 133 -5.66 21.20 9.79
N LYS A 134 -6.01 22.36 10.35
CA LYS A 134 -7.40 22.85 10.41
C LYS A 134 -7.97 23.23 9.05
N GLU A 135 -7.17 23.81 8.15
CA GLU A 135 -7.58 24.07 6.77
C GLU A 135 -7.78 22.78 5.99
N LEU A 136 -6.84 21.81 6.11
CA LEU A 136 -6.99 20.48 5.52
C LEU A 136 -8.31 19.82 5.95
N CYS A 137 -8.59 19.81 7.26
CA CYS A 137 -9.85 19.29 7.80
C CYS A 137 -11.07 20.00 7.20
N GLY A 138 -11.00 21.32 7.04
CA GLY A 138 -12.08 22.12 6.46
C GLY A 138 -12.32 21.83 4.98
N VAL A 139 -11.26 21.60 4.21
CA VAL A 139 -11.35 21.23 2.79
C VAL A 139 -12.06 19.89 2.64
N PHE A 140 -11.59 18.87 3.36
CA PHE A 140 -12.13 17.52 3.20
C PHE A 140 -13.46 17.29 3.94
N SER A 141 -13.89 18.22 4.79
CA SER A 141 -15.24 18.23 5.40
C SER A 141 -16.26 19.04 4.60
N GLY A 142 -15.80 19.85 3.64
CA GLY A 142 -16.63 20.81 2.90
C GLY A 142 -16.86 22.15 3.61
N ARG A 143 -16.35 22.34 4.84
CA ARG A 143 -16.42 23.64 5.52
C ARG A 143 -15.66 24.73 4.76
N ILE A 144 -14.56 24.39 4.11
CA ILE A 144 -13.82 25.28 3.21
C ILE A 144 -14.09 24.83 1.79
N ALA A 145 -15.05 25.48 1.14
CA ALA A 145 -15.51 25.15 -0.21
C ALA A 145 -14.85 26.00 -1.32
N ASP A 146 -14.05 27.01 -0.95
CA ASP A 146 -13.40 27.93 -1.90
C ASP A 146 -11.92 28.10 -1.54
N TRP A 147 -11.07 28.21 -2.57
CA TRP A 147 -9.62 28.39 -2.43
C TRP A 147 -9.25 29.66 -1.65
N SER A 148 -10.11 30.68 -1.66
CA SER A 148 -9.94 31.89 -0.86
C SER A 148 -10.00 31.65 0.65
N GLY A 149 -10.56 30.52 1.08
CA GLY A 149 -10.55 30.08 2.47
C GLY A 149 -9.23 29.48 2.94
N ILE A 150 -8.23 29.35 2.05
CA ILE A 150 -6.88 28.88 2.39
C ILE A 150 -5.93 30.08 2.51
N THR A 151 -5.49 30.35 3.73
CA THR A 151 -4.66 31.53 4.03
C THR A 151 -3.31 31.45 3.33
N GLY A 152 -2.92 32.53 2.63
CA GLY A 152 -1.65 32.64 1.91
C GLY A 152 -1.62 31.97 0.52
N ALA A 153 -2.66 31.21 0.15
CA ALA A 153 -2.67 30.46 -1.11
C ALA A 153 -2.71 31.33 -2.37
N GLY A 154 -3.13 32.61 -2.27
CA GLY A 154 -3.21 33.53 -3.40
C GLY A 154 -4.14 33.02 -4.53
N ARG A 155 -5.19 32.28 -4.17
CA ARG A 155 -6.11 31.59 -5.07
C ARG A 155 -7.55 31.81 -4.60
N SER A 156 -8.49 31.81 -5.54
CA SER A 156 -9.94 31.90 -5.28
C SER A 156 -10.73 30.99 -6.22
N GLY A 157 -12.00 30.77 -5.91
CA GLY A 157 -12.90 29.92 -6.68
C GLY A 157 -13.09 28.54 -6.05
N PRO A 158 -14.03 27.74 -6.55
CA PRO A 158 -14.50 26.54 -5.88
C PRO A 158 -13.39 25.48 -5.74
N ILE A 159 -13.40 24.79 -4.61
CA ILE A 159 -12.63 23.57 -4.38
C ILE A 159 -13.51 22.37 -4.75
N GLN A 160 -12.96 21.45 -5.54
CA GLN A 160 -13.63 20.20 -5.88
C GLN A 160 -12.81 19.02 -5.35
N VAL A 161 -13.31 18.32 -4.34
CA VAL A 161 -12.60 17.14 -3.80
C VAL A 161 -12.75 15.96 -4.76
N VAL A 162 -11.62 15.35 -5.13
CA VAL A 162 -11.58 14.05 -5.82
C VAL A 162 -11.22 12.98 -4.77
N TYR A 163 -11.93 11.86 -4.77
CA TYR A 163 -11.72 10.79 -3.79
C TYR A 163 -11.81 9.39 -4.42
N ARG A 164 -11.36 8.38 -3.67
CA ARG A 164 -11.39 6.97 -4.10
C ARG A 164 -12.80 6.39 -3.98
N ALA A 165 -13.35 5.89 -5.09
CA ALA A 165 -14.69 5.32 -5.17
C ALA A 165 -14.82 3.97 -4.45
N GLU A 166 -13.73 3.20 -4.42
CA GLU A 166 -13.64 1.83 -3.93
C GLU A 166 -12.94 1.72 -2.57
N SER A 167 -12.97 0.53 -1.97
CA SER A 167 -12.20 0.23 -0.76
C SER A 167 -10.69 0.37 -0.97
N SER A 168 -10.12 1.44 -0.42
CA SER A 168 -8.74 1.88 -0.60
C SER A 168 -7.99 1.99 0.72
N GLY A 169 -6.76 1.44 0.77
CA GLY A 169 -5.84 1.65 1.89
C GLY A 169 -5.33 3.08 1.99
N THR A 170 -5.15 3.79 0.86
CA THR A 170 -4.83 5.23 0.88
C THR A 170 -5.92 6.03 1.61
N THR A 171 -7.19 5.65 1.42
CA THR A 171 -8.31 6.23 2.19
C THR A 171 -8.20 5.89 3.67
N GLU A 172 -7.83 4.65 4.04
CA GLU A 172 -7.68 4.28 5.46
C GLU A 172 -6.55 5.09 6.12
N LEU A 173 -5.39 5.22 5.49
CA LEU A 173 -4.27 6.02 5.99
C LEU A 173 -4.67 7.49 6.17
N PHE A 174 -5.38 8.06 5.19
CA PHE A 174 -5.79 9.46 5.22
C PHE A 174 -6.89 9.72 6.26
N THR A 175 -7.94 8.90 6.28
CA THR A 175 -9.06 9.06 7.21
C THR A 175 -8.66 8.78 8.65
N ARG A 176 -7.63 7.95 8.89
CA ARG A 176 -7.00 7.80 10.21
C ARG A 176 -6.37 9.11 10.70
N PHE A 177 -5.74 9.87 9.82
CA PHE A 177 -5.22 11.20 10.15
C PHE A 177 -6.36 12.19 10.43
N LEU A 178 -7.37 12.22 9.55
CA LEU A 178 -8.53 13.10 9.75
C LEU A 178 -9.27 12.78 11.05
N ASN A 179 -9.49 11.50 11.36
CA ASN A 179 -10.09 11.05 12.62
C ASN A 179 -9.30 11.55 13.84
N ALA A 180 -7.97 11.47 13.78
CA ALA A 180 -7.10 11.88 14.89
C ALA A 180 -7.00 13.40 15.07
N LYS A 181 -7.12 14.19 13.99
CA LYS A 181 -6.74 15.61 14.00
C LYS A 181 -7.89 16.59 13.71
N CYS A 182 -8.95 16.15 13.04
CA CYS A 182 -10.10 17.00 12.69
C CYS A 182 -11.15 17.03 13.81
N THR A 183 -10.75 17.54 14.97
CA THR A 183 -11.54 17.50 16.21
C THR A 183 -12.53 18.65 16.38
N THR A 184 -12.58 19.57 15.41
CA THR A 184 -13.34 20.84 15.51
C THR A 184 -14.17 21.12 14.26
N GLU A 185 -14.42 20.10 13.43
CA GLU A 185 -15.38 20.18 12.32
C GLU A 185 -16.81 19.99 12.86
N PRO A 186 -17.87 20.40 12.11
CA PRO A 186 -19.25 20.17 12.53
C PRO A 186 -19.62 18.70 12.74
N GLY A 187 -18.95 17.80 12.03
CA GLY A 187 -19.02 16.35 12.20
C GLY A 187 -17.64 15.75 12.46
N THR A 188 -17.55 14.42 12.42
CA THR A 188 -16.30 13.68 12.66
C THR A 188 -15.99 12.75 11.51
N PHE A 189 -14.70 12.52 11.25
CA PHE A 189 -14.23 11.52 10.29
C PHE A 189 -14.03 10.17 10.99
N ALA A 190 -14.67 9.12 10.47
CA ALA A 190 -14.40 7.73 10.83
C ALA A 190 -13.24 7.18 9.99
N VAL A 191 -12.46 6.28 10.59
CA VAL A 191 -11.43 5.51 9.88
C VAL A 191 -12.13 4.47 8.99
N THR A 192 -11.90 4.53 7.69
CA THR A 192 -12.58 3.66 6.72
C THR A 192 -11.75 3.51 5.44
N THR A 193 -12.02 2.47 4.66
CA THR A 193 -11.48 2.31 3.31
C THR A 193 -12.32 3.01 2.24
N THR A 194 -13.54 3.44 2.57
CA THR A 194 -14.50 4.06 1.63
C THR A 194 -14.76 5.52 2.04
N PHE A 195 -14.15 6.48 1.34
CA PHE A 195 -14.10 7.88 1.78
C PHE A 195 -15.49 8.51 1.89
N ALA A 196 -16.42 8.11 1.01
CA ALA A 196 -17.81 8.52 1.05
C ALA A 196 -18.52 8.27 2.39
N ASN A 197 -18.02 7.30 3.17
CA ASN A 197 -18.56 6.92 4.47
C ASN A 197 -17.71 7.43 5.64
N SER A 198 -16.68 8.24 5.39
CA SER A 198 -15.78 8.71 6.45
C SER A 198 -16.40 9.83 7.27
N TYR A 199 -16.85 10.90 6.63
CA TYR A 199 -17.41 12.05 7.36
C TYR A 199 -18.83 11.78 7.83
N SER A 200 -19.14 12.04 9.09
CA SER A 200 -20.43 11.70 9.72
C SER A 200 -21.64 12.41 9.09
N LEU A 201 -21.41 13.55 8.41
CA LEU A 201 -22.44 14.29 7.66
C LEU A 201 -22.49 13.90 6.18
N GLY A 202 -21.80 12.83 5.79
CA GLY A 202 -21.68 12.35 4.42
C GLY A 202 -20.91 13.31 3.51
N LEU A 203 -21.04 13.10 2.20
CA LEU A 203 -20.42 13.94 1.17
C LEU A 203 -21.25 15.19 0.81
N THR A 204 -22.47 15.32 1.33
CA THR A 204 -23.39 16.43 1.02
C THR A 204 -22.77 17.82 1.16
N PRO A 205 -21.90 18.10 2.17
CA PRO A 205 -21.24 19.40 2.28
C PRO A 205 -20.21 19.69 1.18
N LEU A 206 -19.72 18.67 0.47
CA LEU A 206 -18.73 18.81 -0.60
C LEU A 206 -19.44 19.04 -1.94
N ALA A 207 -19.43 20.28 -2.43
CA ALA A 207 -20.01 20.63 -3.72
C ALA A 207 -19.26 19.94 -4.87
N GLY A 208 -19.97 19.06 -5.59
CA GLY A 208 -19.47 18.42 -6.80
C GLY A 208 -18.29 17.48 -6.60
N ALA A 209 -18.16 16.82 -5.44
CA ALA A 209 -17.10 15.84 -5.19
C ALA A 209 -17.08 14.74 -6.26
N VAL A 210 -15.89 14.35 -6.72
CA VAL A 210 -15.70 13.41 -7.83
C VAL A 210 -15.11 12.10 -7.30
N ALA A 211 -15.79 11.00 -7.55
CA ALA A 211 -15.27 9.67 -7.27
C ALA A 211 -14.46 9.15 -8.47
N ALA A 212 -13.30 8.56 -8.22
CA ALA A 212 -12.53 7.85 -9.23
C ALA A 212 -11.91 6.57 -8.64
N THR A 213 -11.59 5.59 -9.49
CA THR A 213 -11.04 4.29 -9.07
C THR A 213 -9.54 4.24 -9.29
N GLY A 214 -8.78 3.68 -8.34
CA GLY A 214 -7.33 3.58 -8.44
C GLY A 214 -6.59 4.90 -8.18
N SER A 215 -5.28 4.81 -7.93
CA SER A 215 -4.44 5.98 -7.72
C SER A 215 -4.25 6.79 -9.02
N ASP A 216 -4.04 6.08 -10.12
CA ASP A 216 -3.98 6.59 -11.48
C ASP A 216 -5.29 7.25 -11.93
N GLY A 217 -6.44 6.61 -11.72
CA GLY A 217 -7.73 7.17 -12.09
C GLY A 217 -8.08 8.45 -11.31
N VAL A 218 -7.73 8.52 -10.03
CA VAL A 218 -7.86 9.77 -9.24
C VAL A 218 -6.93 10.86 -9.77
N MET A 219 -5.67 10.55 -10.11
CA MET A 219 -4.76 11.54 -10.71
C MET A 219 -5.20 11.97 -12.11
N ALA A 220 -5.79 11.07 -12.90
CA ALA A 220 -6.39 11.40 -14.19
C ALA A 220 -7.56 12.37 -14.02
N ALA A 221 -8.45 12.12 -13.05
CA ALA A 221 -9.51 13.06 -12.71
C ALA A 221 -8.94 14.39 -12.17
N LEU A 222 -7.92 14.39 -11.32
CA LEU A 222 -7.29 15.62 -10.84
C LEU A 222 -6.73 16.48 -11.99
N ASN A 223 -6.06 15.83 -12.95
CA ASN A 223 -5.36 16.48 -14.05
C ASN A 223 -6.23 16.72 -15.30
N ASP A 224 -7.48 16.31 -15.29
CA ASP A 224 -8.41 16.51 -16.40
C ASP A 224 -8.58 18.00 -16.72
N THR A 225 -8.05 18.41 -17.88
CA THR A 225 -8.06 19.79 -18.36
C THR A 225 -9.37 20.16 -19.06
N THR A 226 -10.29 19.22 -19.26
CA THR A 226 -11.60 19.49 -19.86
C THR A 226 -12.59 20.13 -18.88
N VAL A 227 -12.29 20.06 -17.57
CA VAL A 227 -13.04 20.74 -16.52
C VAL A 227 -12.29 21.95 -15.96
N ALA A 228 -13.03 22.81 -15.26
CA ALA A 228 -12.45 23.94 -14.54
C ALA A 228 -11.38 23.49 -13.51
N GLU A 229 -10.39 24.35 -13.27
CA GLU A 229 -9.45 24.15 -12.18
C GLU A 229 -10.12 24.25 -10.81
N GLY A 230 -9.51 23.63 -9.81
CA GLY A 230 -9.98 23.66 -8.43
C GLY A 230 -9.98 22.31 -7.73
N ARG A 231 -9.60 21.23 -8.44
CA ARG A 231 -9.56 19.88 -7.90
C ARG A 231 -8.44 19.70 -6.86
N ILE A 232 -8.72 18.95 -5.80
CA ILE A 232 -7.77 18.54 -4.73
C ILE A 232 -8.06 17.10 -4.30
N THR A 233 -7.03 16.35 -3.89
CA THR A 233 -7.21 14.96 -3.43
C THR A 233 -6.14 14.54 -2.41
N TYR A 234 -6.23 13.31 -1.93
CA TYR A 234 -5.23 12.62 -1.10
C TYR A 234 -4.64 11.45 -1.91
N MET A 235 -3.31 11.29 -1.88
CA MET A 235 -2.65 10.43 -2.86
C MET A 235 -1.38 9.74 -2.35
N SER A 236 -1.03 8.61 -2.98
CA SER A 236 0.31 8.02 -2.90
C SER A 236 1.37 9.06 -3.31
N PRO A 237 2.49 9.22 -2.57
CA PRO A 237 3.54 10.14 -2.98
C PRO A 237 4.15 9.76 -4.32
N ASP A 238 4.15 8.47 -4.68
CA ASP A 238 4.65 8.01 -5.98
C ASP A 238 3.74 8.47 -7.14
N PHE A 239 2.45 8.73 -6.90
CA PHE A 239 1.50 9.18 -7.94
C PHE A 239 1.24 10.68 -7.92
N ALA A 240 1.45 11.34 -6.77
CA ALA A 240 1.05 12.73 -6.56
C ALA A 240 1.85 13.72 -7.42
N ALA A 241 3.04 13.35 -7.86
CA ALA A 241 3.86 14.12 -8.78
C ALA A 241 4.53 13.19 -9.82
N PRO A 242 4.84 13.70 -11.04
CA PRO A 242 5.58 12.91 -12.04
C PRO A 242 7.03 12.60 -11.66
N THR A 243 7.60 13.37 -10.74
CA THR A 243 8.98 13.23 -10.24
C THR A 243 9.03 13.43 -8.74
N LEU A 244 10.06 12.90 -8.06
CA LEU A 244 10.26 13.08 -6.62
C LEU A 244 10.34 14.55 -6.23
N ALA A 245 11.10 15.36 -6.97
CA ALA A 245 11.23 16.80 -6.74
C ALA A 245 9.90 17.55 -6.93
N GLY A 246 8.97 17.01 -7.74
CA GLY A 246 7.63 17.58 -7.90
C GLY A 246 6.79 17.51 -6.62
N LEU A 247 7.13 16.66 -5.65
CA LEU A 247 6.50 16.65 -4.33
C LEU A 247 6.81 17.90 -3.51
N ASP A 248 7.92 18.59 -3.81
CA ASP A 248 8.31 19.84 -3.16
C ASP A 248 7.74 21.09 -3.85
N ASP A 249 7.15 20.94 -5.03
CA ASP A 249 6.48 22.03 -5.74
C ASP A 249 5.12 22.35 -5.08
N ALA A 250 5.17 23.28 -4.13
CA ALA A 250 4.00 23.75 -3.38
C ALA A 250 2.94 24.47 -4.24
N THR A 251 3.17 24.67 -5.55
CA THR A 251 2.14 25.14 -6.48
C THR A 251 1.26 24.02 -7.02
N LYS A 252 1.62 22.75 -6.77
CA LYS A 252 0.94 21.54 -7.26
C LYS A 252 0.69 20.49 -6.17
N VAL A 253 1.57 20.39 -5.17
CA VAL A 253 1.44 19.47 -4.05
C VAL A 253 1.51 20.27 -2.76
N ALA A 254 0.41 20.30 -1.99
CA ALA A 254 0.32 21.17 -0.84
C ALA A 254 1.32 20.75 0.25
N ARG A 255 1.99 21.75 0.85
CA ARG A 255 2.61 21.57 2.16
C ARG A 255 1.51 21.38 3.20
N VAL A 256 1.81 20.65 4.27
CA VAL A 256 0.90 20.46 5.39
C VAL A 256 1.64 20.66 6.71
N GLY A 257 1.01 21.37 7.64
CA GLY A 257 1.55 21.63 8.98
C GLY A 257 1.74 23.11 9.31
N LYS A 258 1.29 24.04 8.45
CA LYS A 258 1.28 25.48 8.76
C LYS A 258 0.64 25.74 10.12
N GLY A 259 1.27 26.54 10.96
CA GLY A 259 0.73 26.85 12.28
C GLY A 259 1.63 27.72 13.14
N VAL A 260 1.44 27.63 14.44
CA VAL A 260 2.24 28.30 15.47
C VAL A 260 2.64 27.25 16.51
N VAL A 261 3.94 27.08 16.74
CA VAL A 261 4.49 26.16 17.74
C VAL A 261 5.31 26.98 18.73
N ASN A 262 4.98 26.88 20.03
CA ASN A 262 5.62 27.64 21.10
C ASN A 262 5.68 29.16 20.83
N GLY A 263 4.60 29.71 20.28
CA GLY A 263 4.48 31.14 19.97
C GLY A 263 5.17 31.58 18.66
N VAL A 264 5.81 30.68 17.92
CA VAL A 264 6.52 30.98 16.66
C VAL A 264 5.76 30.40 15.47
N ALA A 265 5.55 31.21 14.43
CA ALA A 265 4.96 30.74 13.18
C ALA A 265 5.86 29.69 12.50
N VAL A 266 5.26 28.59 12.05
CA VAL A 266 5.96 27.51 11.36
C VAL A 266 5.29 27.23 10.02
N GLU A 267 6.10 26.99 9.00
CA GLU A 267 5.66 26.48 7.71
C GLU A 267 5.44 24.96 7.76
N GLY A 268 4.46 24.49 7.01
CA GLY A 268 4.29 23.06 6.75
C GLY A 268 5.46 22.46 6.00
N LYS A 269 5.38 21.15 5.78
CA LYS A 269 6.38 20.38 5.03
C LYS A 269 5.74 19.76 3.79
N SER A 270 6.54 19.45 2.78
CA SER A 270 6.12 18.66 1.63
C SER A 270 5.95 17.18 2.03
N PRO A 271 5.18 16.38 1.28
CA PRO A 271 5.03 14.95 1.52
C PRO A 271 6.24 14.11 1.07
N ALA A 272 7.40 14.72 0.80
CA ALA A 272 8.61 13.98 0.45
C ALA A 272 8.98 12.96 1.55
N ALA A 273 9.49 11.79 1.16
CA ALA A 273 9.83 10.70 2.07
C ALA A 273 10.76 11.13 3.21
N ALA A 274 11.70 12.05 2.94
CA ALA A 274 12.62 12.61 3.93
C ALA A 274 11.91 13.34 5.09
N ASN A 275 10.73 13.92 4.86
CA ASN A 275 9.97 14.64 5.88
C ASN A 275 9.15 13.71 6.80
N VAL A 276 9.06 12.41 6.50
CA VAL A 276 8.38 11.43 7.37
C VAL A 276 9.35 10.38 7.94
N SER A 277 10.54 10.22 7.37
CA SER A 277 11.48 9.14 7.71
C SER A 277 11.92 9.13 9.17
N ALA A 278 12.13 10.31 9.78
CA ALA A 278 12.48 10.43 11.20
C ALA A 278 11.39 9.84 12.11
N ALA A 279 10.12 10.17 11.85
CA ALA A 279 8.98 9.62 12.60
C ALA A 279 8.85 8.10 12.41
N ILE A 280 9.11 7.59 11.21
CA ILE A 280 9.12 6.15 10.93
C ILE A 280 10.25 5.43 11.67
N SER A 281 11.43 6.06 11.79
CA SER A 281 12.61 5.44 12.42
C SER A 281 12.43 5.09 13.89
N VAL A 282 11.52 5.78 14.58
CA VAL A 282 11.24 5.60 16.02
C VAL A 282 9.97 4.77 16.28
N VAL A 283 9.32 4.23 15.25
CA VAL A 283 8.15 3.36 15.42
C VAL A 283 8.57 2.08 16.16
N PRO A 284 7.97 1.76 17.32
CA PRO A 284 8.37 0.61 18.13
C PRO A 284 8.13 -0.72 17.42
N LEU A 285 9.01 -1.70 17.63
CA LEU A 285 8.82 -3.07 17.16
C LEU A 285 7.59 -3.74 17.80
N PRO A 286 6.98 -4.74 17.13
CA PRO A 286 5.96 -5.58 17.76
C PRO A 286 6.53 -6.30 18.98
N ALA A 287 5.73 -6.34 20.05
CA ALA A 287 6.05 -7.06 21.27
C ALA A 287 6.36 -8.53 20.95
N ALA A 288 7.48 -9.04 21.47
CA ALA A 288 7.99 -10.37 21.08
C ALA A 288 6.99 -11.49 21.38
N ALA A 289 6.26 -11.39 22.50
CA ALA A 289 5.27 -12.37 22.92
C ALA A 289 4.04 -12.45 21.98
N ASP A 290 3.72 -11.37 21.26
CA ASP A 290 2.49 -11.27 20.46
C ASP A 290 2.73 -11.45 18.96
N ARG A 291 3.95 -11.78 18.54
CA ARG A 291 4.33 -11.87 17.12
C ARG A 291 3.55 -12.92 16.31
N GLY A 292 2.85 -13.85 16.98
CA GLY A 292 1.93 -14.77 16.32
C GLY A 292 0.61 -14.13 15.85
N ASN A 293 0.30 -12.92 16.32
CA ASN A 293 -0.87 -12.13 15.91
C ASN A 293 -0.50 -11.23 14.71
N PRO A 294 -1.10 -11.40 13.52
CA PRO A 294 -0.82 -10.54 12.37
C PRO A 294 -1.13 -9.05 12.59
N ASP A 295 -1.96 -8.72 13.60
CA ASP A 295 -2.35 -7.34 13.90
C ASP A 295 -1.19 -6.51 14.48
N VAL A 296 -0.31 -7.09 15.30
CA VAL A 296 0.78 -6.34 15.96
C VAL A 296 1.88 -5.91 15.00
N TRP A 297 1.95 -6.54 13.82
CA TRP A 297 2.97 -6.26 12.82
C TRP A 297 2.73 -5.00 12.00
N VAL A 298 1.51 -4.45 12.01
CA VAL A 298 1.18 -3.23 11.25
C VAL A 298 0.91 -2.10 12.24
N PRO A 299 1.93 -1.26 12.54
CA PRO A 299 1.73 -0.05 13.33
C PRO A 299 0.77 0.89 12.62
N VAL A 300 -0.13 1.48 13.41
CA VAL A 300 -1.06 2.49 12.92
C VAL A 300 -0.88 3.77 13.72
N PHE A 301 -1.13 4.90 13.06
CA PHE A 301 -0.99 6.21 13.70
C PHE A 301 -2.33 6.72 14.26
N GLY A 302 -2.27 7.59 15.25
CA GLY A 302 -3.46 8.19 15.85
C GLY A 302 -3.14 9.46 16.63
N ALA A 303 -4.12 9.96 17.39
CA ALA A 303 -3.96 11.20 18.14
C ALA A 303 -2.91 11.06 19.25
N THR A 304 -2.93 9.94 19.97
CA THR A 304 -2.07 9.64 21.12
C THR A 304 -1.48 8.24 21.00
N THR A 305 -0.32 8.02 21.62
CA THR A 305 0.32 6.70 21.71
C THR A 305 -0.37 5.86 22.77
N GLY A 306 -0.71 4.61 22.44
CA GLY A 306 -1.33 3.65 23.36
C GLY A 306 -2.03 2.51 22.62
N GLY A 307 -2.10 1.33 23.24
CA GLY A 307 -2.83 0.18 22.68
C GLY A 307 -2.39 -0.24 21.27
N GLY A 308 -1.10 -0.11 20.95
CA GLY A 308 -0.54 -0.42 19.62
C GLY A 308 -0.63 0.71 18.59
N VAL A 309 -1.26 1.84 18.94
CA VAL A 309 -1.28 3.08 18.15
C VAL A 309 -0.05 3.93 18.47
N VAL A 310 0.55 4.53 17.45
CA VAL A 310 1.65 5.52 17.58
C VAL A 310 1.07 6.93 17.34
N ALA A 311 1.42 7.92 18.15
CA ALA A 311 0.99 9.29 17.89
C ALA A 311 1.53 9.80 16.54
N TYR A 312 0.70 10.49 15.77
CA TYR A 312 1.18 11.27 14.61
C TYR A 312 2.25 12.28 15.07
N PRO A 313 3.33 12.46 14.29
CA PRO A 313 4.46 13.30 14.69
C PRO A 313 4.08 14.78 14.76
N ASP A 314 4.75 15.50 15.66
CA ASP A 314 4.64 16.95 15.85
C ASP A 314 5.66 17.76 15.00
N SER A 315 6.55 17.06 14.32
CA SER A 315 7.59 17.58 13.45
C SER A 315 7.65 16.81 12.14
N GLY A 316 8.18 17.43 11.08
CA GLY A 316 8.15 16.87 9.73
C GLY A 316 6.76 16.96 9.08
N TYR A 317 6.49 16.06 8.14
CA TYR A 317 5.20 15.97 7.46
C TYR A 317 4.22 15.11 8.28
N PRO A 318 2.97 15.57 8.50
CA PRO A 318 2.13 14.98 9.55
C PRO A 318 1.30 13.76 9.09
N ILE A 319 1.15 13.51 7.79
CA ILE A 319 0.27 12.44 7.26
C ILE A 319 1.13 11.30 6.73
N LEU A 320 1.23 10.21 7.50
CA LEU A 320 2.07 9.06 7.21
C LEU A 320 1.46 7.74 7.71
N GLY A 321 2.01 6.62 7.23
CA GLY A 321 1.64 5.27 7.65
C GLY A 321 2.47 4.20 6.95
N PHE A 322 1.98 2.97 6.99
CA PHE A 322 2.62 1.81 6.36
C PHE A 322 1.71 1.20 5.30
N THR A 323 2.31 0.77 4.19
CA THR A 323 1.69 -0.19 3.28
C THR A 323 2.27 -1.57 3.53
N ASN A 324 1.46 -2.61 3.40
CA ASN A 324 1.74 -3.92 3.96
C ASN A 324 1.69 -5.02 2.91
N LEU A 325 2.25 -6.16 3.26
CA LEU A 325 2.23 -7.40 2.50
C LEU A 325 1.47 -8.45 3.29
N ILE A 326 0.65 -9.22 2.59
CA ILE A 326 -0.11 -10.35 3.12
C ILE A 326 0.31 -11.61 2.37
N PHE A 327 0.89 -12.57 3.07
CA PHE A 327 1.40 -13.84 2.54
C PHE A 327 0.87 -15.02 3.34
N SER A 328 1.08 -16.25 2.84
CA SER A 328 0.91 -17.46 3.63
C SER A 328 2.22 -17.88 4.27
N GLN A 329 2.13 -18.47 5.46
CA GLN A 329 3.26 -19.21 6.03
C GLN A 329 3.55 -20.49 5.23
N CYS A 330 2.52 -21.12 4.68
CA CYS A 330 2.65 -22.42 4.01
C CYS A 330 2.10 -22.36 2.58
N TYR A 331 2.86 -22.90 1.63
CA TYR A 331 2.45 -23.15 0.24
C TYR A 331 2.62 -24.63 -0.04
N ALA A 332 1.64 -25.26 -0.70
CA ALA A 332 1.68 -26.69 -0.98
C ALA A 332 2.83 -27.04 -1.93
N ASN A 333 3.20 -26.09 -2.81
CA ASN A 333 4.31 -26.23 -3.73
C ASN A 333 5.64 -25.79 -3.09
N ALA A 334 6.64 -26.67 -3.08
CA ALA A 334 7.95 -26.40 -2.50
C ALA A 334 8.74 -25.31 -3.24
N THR A 335 8.60 -25.23 -4.57
CA THR A 335 9.24 -24.19 -5.39
C THR A 335 8.68 -22.81 -5.05
N GLN A 336 7.35 -22.68 -4.97
CA GLN A 336 6.72 -21.42 -4.55
C GLN A 336 7.09 -21.04 -3.12
N THR A 337 7.19 -22.02 -2.20
CA THR A 337 7.70 -21.77 -0.84
C THR A 337 9.11 -21.17 -0.88
N GLY A 338 10.01 -21.72 -1.69
CA GLY A 338 11.37 -21.20 -1.89
C GLY A 338 11.36 -19.78 -2.46
N GLN A 339 10.60 -19.54 -3.54
CA GLN A 339 10.50 -18.24 -4.19
C GLN A 339 9.96 -17.15 -3.26
N VAL A 340 8.95 -17.44 -2.43
CA VAL A 340 8.46 -16.49 -1.41
C VAL A 340 9.54 -16.20 -0.38
N ARG A 341 10.30 -17.20 0.08
CA ARG A 341 11.42 -16.98 1.01
C ARG A 341 12.53 -16.14 0.38
N ASP A 342 12.82 -16.32 -0.90
CA ASP A 342 13.80 -15.52 -1.63
C ASP A 342 13.36 -14.04 -1.72
N PHE A 343 12.07 -13.80 -1.98
CA PHE A 343 11.50 -12.45 -1.93
C PHE A 343 11.65 -11.82 -0.54
N PHE A 344 11.30 -12.54 0.54
CA PHE A 344 11.48 -12.04 1.91
C PHE A 344 12.96 -11.80 2.26
N THR A 345 13.86 -12.65 1.76
CA THR A 345 15.31 -12.50 1.94
C THR A 345 15.81 -11.21 1.30
N LYS A 346 15.32 -10.88 0.09
CA LYS A 346 15.65 -9.63 -0.59
C LYS A 346 14.98 -8.43 0.08
N HIS A 347 13.65 -8.41 0.17
CA HIS A 347 12.89 -7.23 0.60
C HIS A 347 13.21 -6.83 2.04
N TYR A 348 13.43 -7.80 2.92
CA TYR A 348 13.82 -7.56 4.31
C TYR A 348 15.31 -7.83 4.55
N GLY A 349 16.16 -7.88 3.53
CA GLY A 349 17.59 -8.15 3.67
C GLY A 349 18.36 -7.05 4.40
N THR A 350 19.43 -7.41 5.11
CA THR A 350 20.39 -6.43 5.67
C THR A 350 21.18 -5.74 4.57
N SER A 351 21.43 -6.46 3.47
CA SER A 351 22.12 -6.02 2.25
C SER A 351 21.42 -6.65 1.04
N ALA A 352 21.77 -6.21 -0.18
CA ALA A 352 21.17 -6.71 -1.42
C ALA A 352 19.63 -6.71 -1.36
N ASN A 353 19.07 -5.59 -0.91
CA ASN A 353 17.65 -5.42 -0.65
C ASN A 353 17.00 -4.43 -1.63
N ASN A 354 15.73 -4.06 -1.39
CA ASN A 354 14.96 -3.18 -2.27
C ASN A 354 15.00 -1.70 -1.86
N ASP A 355 15.82 -1.29 -0.89
CA ASP A 355 15.74 0.05 -0.27
C ASP A 355 15.94 1.19 -1.28
N ALA A 356 16.86 1.03 -2.25
CA ALA A 356 17.06 2.04 -3.29
C ALA A 356 15.83 2.21 -4.21
N ALA A 357 15.15 1.12 -4.57
CA ALA A 357 13.92 1.18 -5.36
C ALA A 357 12.77 1.77 -4.54
N ILE A 358 12.71 1.46 -3.23
CA ILE A 358 11.73 2.03 -2.30
C ILE A 358 11.86 3.56 -2.27
N GLU A 359 13.07 4.09 -2.12
CA GLU A 359 13.34 5.53 -2.12
C GLU A 359 13.04 6.18 -3.47
N ALA A 360 13.42 5.53 -4.58
CA ALA A 360 13.14 6.00 -5.93
C ALA A 360 11.64 6.13 -6.26
N ASN A 361 10.79 5.39 -5.54
CA ASN A 361 9.34 5.42 -5.64
C ASN A 361 8.69 6.27 -4.52
N ALA A 362 9.42 7.20 -3.91
CA ALA A 362 8.93 8.16 -2.90
C ALA A 362 8.49 7.55 -1.56
N PHE A 363 8.93 6.33 -1.25
CA PHE A 363 8.64 5.65 0.01
C PHE A 363 9.83 5.68 0.97
N VAL A 364 9.57 5.30 2.22
CA VAL A 364 10.59 5.17 3.26
C VAL A 364 10.89 3.69 3.51
N PRO A 365 12.16 3.26 3.35
CA PRO A 365 12.59 1.93 3.76
C PRO A 365 12.30 1.63 5.23
N LEU A 366 11.97 0.37 5.53
CA LEU A 366 11.84 -0.04 6.92
C LEU A 366 13.18 0.08 7.66
N PRO A 367 13.17 0.53 8.92
CA PRO A 367 14.35 0.50 9.78
C PRO A 367 15.00 -0.89 9.85
N SER A 368 16.31 -0.94 10.03
CA SER A 368 17.09 -2.19 10.01
C SER A 368 16.64 -3.19 11.10
N ASN A 369 16.25 -2.69 12.28
CA ASN A 369 15.68 -3.49 13.37
C ASN A 369 14.30 -4.07 13.03
N TRP A 370 13.47 -3.34 12.27
CA TRP A 370 12.20 -3.84 11.73
C TRP A 370 12.44 -4.97 10.71
N LYS A 371 13.36 -4.77 9.77
CA LYS A 371 13.77 -5.84 8.83
C LYS A 371 14.28 -7.07 9.59
N ALA A 372 15.10 -6.88 10.63
CA ALA A 372 15.59 -7.98 11.46
C ALA A 372 14.47 -8.72 12.20
N ALA A 373 13.49 -8.01 12.75
CA ALA A 373 12.33 -8.62 13.42
C ALA A 373 11.49 -9.46 12.43
N VAL A 374 11.23 -8.96 11.22
CA VAL A 374 10.53 -9.71 10.17
C VAL A 374 11.30 -10.97 9.81
N ARG A 375 12.61 -10.89 9.54
CA ARG A 375 13.43 -12.07 9.21
C ARG A 375 13.45 -13.10 10.36
N ALA A 376 13.63 -12.64 11.60
CA ALA A 376 13.70 -13.52 12.77
C ALA A 376 12.41 -14.31 13.00
N SER A 377 11.26 -13.77 12.61
CA SER A 377 9.96 -14.46 12.72
C SER A 377 9.64 -15.31 11.49
N PHE A 378 9.77 -14.73 10.29
CA PHE A 378 9.18 -15.30 9.07
C PHE A 378 10.18 -15.97 8.13
N LEU A 379 11.50 -15.84 8.37
CA LEU A 379 12.53 -16.43 7.52
C LEU A 379 13.41 -17.44 8.25
N THR A 380 13.82 -17.15 9.49
CA THR A 380 14.65 -18.05 10.31
C THR A 380 13.96 -19.39 10.55
N ALA A 381 14.50 -20.47 9.97
CA ALA A 381 13.83 -21.77 9.89
C ALA A 381 13.46 -22.41 11.23
N SER A 382 14.20 -22.09 12.31
CA SER A 382 13.88 -22.57 13.66
C SER A 382 12.67 -21.89 14.29
N ASN A 383 12.20 -20.76 13.74
CA ASN A 383 11.03 -20.06 14.24
C ASN A 383 9.75 -20.77 13.78
N ALA A 384 8.82 -20.99 14.69
CA ALA A 384 7.52 -21.60 14.38
C ALA A 384 6.65 -20.76 13.44
N LEU A 385 6.94 -19.47 13.27
CA LEU A 385 6.26 -18.57 12.33
C LEU A 385 6.94 -18.53 10.94
N SER A 386 8.06 -19.23 10.74
CA SER A 386 8.81 -19.10 9.49
C SER A 386 8.07 -19.69 8.30
N ILE A 387 8.16 -19.02 7.15
CA ILE A 387 7.60 -19.47 5.88
C ILE A 387 8.23 -20.81 5.51
N GLY A 388 7.39 -21.82 5.26
CA GLY A 388 7.84 -23.18 4.96
C GLY A 388 8.46 -23.92 6.15
N ASN A 389 8.13 -23.54 7.40
CA ASN A 389 8.58 -24.30 8.57
C ASN A 389 8.14 -25.77 8.43
N THR A 390 9.10 -26.70 8.46
CA THR A 390 8.85 -28.11 8.13
C THR A 390 7.90 -28.82 9.11
N ASN A 391 7.83 -28.37 10.37
CA ASN A 391 6.94 -28.94 11.37
C ASN A 391 5.54 -28.33 11.28
N VAL A 392 5.45 -27.01 11.10
CA VAL A 392 4.16 -26.29 11.08
C VAL A 392 3.42 -26.46 9.75
N CYS A 393 4.16 -26.48 8.63
CA CYS A 393 3.61 -26.61 7.29
C CYS A 393 3.51 -28.06 6.78
N ASN A 394 3.79 -29.06 7.63
CA ASN A 394 3.72 -30.47 7.22
C ASN A 394 2.29 -30.83 6.75
N GLY A 395 2.16 -31.19 5.47
CA GLY A 395 0.88 -31.55 4.85
C GLY A 395 -0.10 -30.38 4.67
N LYS A 396 0.36 -29.12 4.75
CA LYS A 396 -0.46 -27.92 4.60
C LYS A 396 0.10 -26.99 3.53
N GLY A 397 -0.75 -26.06 3.08
CA GLY A 397 -0.32 -24.91 2.32
C GLY A 397 -1.36 -24.44 1.33
N ARG A 398 -1.27 -23.16 0.96
CA ARG A 398 -2.08 -22.61 -0.13
C ARG A 398 -1.79 -23.37 -1.44
N PRO A 399 -2.82 -23.60 -2.29
CA PRO A 399 -2.66 -24.29 -3.56
C PRO A 399 -1.78 -23.50 -4.55
N GLN A 400 -1.15 -24.24 -5.46
CA GLN A 400 -0.22 -23.73 -6.48
C GLN A 400 -0.90 -22.87 -7.54
#